data_AF-A0A536UHW4-F1
#
_entry.id   AF-A0A536UHW4-F1
#
_cell.length_a   1.000
_cell.length_b   1.000
_cell.length_c   1.000
_cell.angle_alpha   90.00
_cell.angle_beta   90.00
_cell.angle_gamma   90.00
#
_symmetry.space_group_name_H-M   'P 1'
#
loop_
_entity.id
_entity.type
_entity.pdbx_description
1 polymer ?
#
loop_
_entity_poly.entity_id
_entity_poly.type
_entity_poly.pdbx_seq_one_letter_code
_entity_poly.pdbx_strand_id
1 'polypeptide(L)'
;TARSFYYSIVSVIGVFAGYALGSALLDWPQLMTSVFSPQGATSILLLTVIISATLAAVFFARERQAKAEAEFQRGRARVEAAEKQIRVAQLQLLEAQIEPHFLYNTLANVISLIDADPATAKHMIERLIDYLRRAAVISDGADATLGHQVDLLRAYLDLIVLRMGSRLSYRIDVPPELAALPLPPMLLQPVVENAIKHGIEPKISGGEVSVTARRQGHRLLLAVTDDGLGVRTTRGAGSTGLGLANLRARLSTMHGAHATLAIEDRQPGTRVTIGARRAAGVSATVDGAPRALIADDEPRLASYLAEKLATAWPELQVAGIAANGAEALRLIEDHDPDILFLDIRMPGLTGLEVARRAAEGVHIVFVTAYDQYALEAFEHAAVDYLLKPVTDERLVETIRRLRERLKSPSASAELKSTLDALARVLPGLPGLAGSGADSPARLAWIRASVGNQVRLIAVDDVSYFQANDKYTSVFTADGEALIRTSLRELGDQLDPQRFWQIHRGTIVNIAHVAATTRDLGGRTLIKLKARPETLLVSRAFAHRFRQM
;
A
#
# COMPACT_ATOMS: atom_id res chain seq x y z
N THR A 1 -11.73 44.71 13.25
CA THR A 1 -12.10 45.83 14.16
C THR A 1 -13.60 46.03 14.25
N ALA A 2 -14.33 46.20 13.14
CA ALA A 2 -15.80 46.40 13.15
C ALA A 2 -16.60 45.27 13.84
N ARG A 3 -16.24 44.00 13.61
CA ARG A 3 -16.89 42.85 14.28
C ARG A 3 -16.68 42.83 15.80
N SER A 4 -15.48 43.17 16.27
CA SER A 4 -15.17 43.20 17.71
C SER A 4 -15.98 44.29 18.45
N PHE A 5 -16.20 45.43 17.78
CA PHE A 5 -17.00 46.52 18.32
C PHE A 5 -18.49 46.14 18.39
N TYR A 6 -19.01 45.50 17.34
CA TYR A 6 -20.37 44.97 17.30
C TYR A 6 -20.65 44.01 18.47
N TYR A 7 -19.77 43.03 18.71
CA TYR A 7 -19.97 42.07 19.81
C TYR A 7 -19.87 42.69 21.20
N SER A 8 -19.04 43.72 21.38
CA SER A 8 -18.93 44.43 22.67
C SER A 8 -20.24 45.15 23.00
N ILE A 9 -20.84 45.83 22.02
CA ILE A 9 -22.12 46.52 22.18
C ILE A 9 -23.27 45.54 22.45
N VAL A 10 -23.35 44.45 21.69
CA VAL A 10 -24.38 43.42 21.87
C VAL A 10 -24.30 42.77 23.26
N SER A 11 -23.08 42.55 23.77
CA SER A 11 -22.86 41.95 25.10
C SER A 11 -23.34 42.88 26.21
N VAL A 12 -23.02 44.18 26.13
CA VAL A 12 -23.48 45.19 27.09
C VAL A 12 -25.02 45.24 27.11
N ILE A 13 -25.66 45.36 25.94
CA ILE A 13 -27.12 45.42 25.82
C ILE A 13 -27.75 44.13 26.36
N GLY A 14 -27.17 42.97 26.06
CA GLY A 14 -27.66 41.67 26.51
C GLY A 14 -27.63 41.50 28.04
N VAL A 15 -26.58 42.01 28.70
CA VAL A 15 -26.48 41.99 30.17
C VAL A 15 -27.58 42.84 30.78
N PHE A 16 -27.78 44.07 30.31
CA PHE A 16 -28.85 44.95 30.82
C PHE A 16 -30.26 44.38 30.57
N ALA A 17 -30.50 43.82 29.37
CA ALA A 17 -31.78 43.18 29.05
C ALA A 17 -32.04 41.94 29.92
N GLY A 18 -31.01 41.14 30.19
CA GLY A 18 -31.09 39.97 31.08
C GLY A 18 -31.43 40.35 32.52
N TYR A 19 -30.81 41.41 33.06
CA TYR A 19 -31.14 41.93 34.39
C TYR A 19 -32.58 42.45 34.46
N ALA A 20 -33.02 43.19 33.45
CA ALA A 20 -34.40 43.67 33.37
C ALA A 20 -35.41 42.50 33.35
N LEU A 21 -35.16 41.50 32.52
CA LEU A 21 -36.00 40.31 32.42
C LEU A 21 -36.03 39.49 33.72
N GLY A 22 -34.87 39.28 34.35
CA GLY A 22 -34.76 38.58 35.62
C GLY A 22 -35.50 39.30 36.75
N SER A 23 -35.41 40.63 36.80
CA SER A 23 -36.15 41.43 37.79
C SER A 23 -37.67 41.31 37.64
N ALA A 24 -38.16 41.23 36.40
CA ALA A 24 -39.58 41.08 36.09
C ALA A 24 -40.10 39.66 36.38
N LEU A 25 -39.28 38.62 36.15
CA LEU A 25 -39.65 37.22 36.38
C LEU A 25 -39.66 36.83 37.86
N LEU A 26 -38.78 37.40 38.67
CA LEU A 26 -38.62 37.06 40.10
C LEU A 26 -39.41 37.98 41.04
N ASP A 27 -40.17 38.93 40.48
CA ASP A 27 -40.93 39.97 41.21
C ASP A 27 -40.12 40.65 42.31
N TRP A 28 -38.84 40.93 42.01
CA TRP A 28 -37.85 41.48 42.94
C TRP A 28 -37.46 42.91 42.51
N PRO A 29 -38.28 43.93 42.81
CA PRO A 29 -38.06 45.31 42.34
C PRO A 29 -36.81 45.97 42.95
N GLN A 30 -36.37 45.51 44.12
CA GLN A 30 -35.15 45.98 44.79
C GLN A 30 -33.86 45.53 44.09
N LEU A 31 -33.96 44.64 43.09
CA LEU A 31 -32.82 44.10 42.35
C LEU A 31 -32.24 45.23 41.51
N MET A 32 -33.10 46.01 40.86
CA MET A 32 -32.72 47.16 40.05
C MET A 32 -32.02 48.24 40.88
N THR A 33 -32.53 48.57 42.06
CA THR A 33 -31.89 49.58 42.92
C THR A 33 -30.54 49.11 43.47
N SER A 34 -30.38 47.82 43.77
CA SER A 34 -29.10 47.23 44.15
C SER A 34 -28.09 47.18 43.00
N VAL A 35 -28.57 46.97 41.78
CA VAL A 35 -27.79 46.96 40.53
C VAL A 35 -27.24 48.35 40.18
N PHE A 36 -28.04 49.40 40.39
CA PHE A 36 -27.61 50.80 40.20
C PHE A 36 -26.87 51.41 41.40
N SER A 37 -26.56 50.60 42.43
CA SER A 37 -25.62 51.02 43.47
C SER A 37 -24.19 51.05 42.93
N PRO A 38 -23.25 51.81 43.54
CA PRO A 38 -21.85 51.84 43.11
C PRO A 38 -21.20 50.44 43.07
N GLN A 39 -21.55 49.57 44.02
CA GLN A 39 -21.04 48.19 44.11
C GLN A 39 -21.68 47.26 43.05
N GLY A 40 -22.97 47.45 42.76
CA GLY A 40 -23.68 46.72 41.70
C GLY A 40 -23.15 47.07 40.30
N ALA A 41 -22.94 48.36 40.04
CA ALA A 41 -22.39 48.86 38.78
C ALA A 41 -20.98 48.31 38.50
N THR A 42 -20.11 48.27 39.52
CA THR A 42 -18.77 47.66 39.37
C THR A 42 -18.83 46.16 39.07
N SER A 43 -19.77 45.44 39.68
CA SER A 43 -19.93 44.00 39.48
C SER A 43 -20.41 43.68 38.06
N ILE A 44 -21.34 44.48 37.52
CA ILE A 44 -21.85 44.34 36.15
C ILE A 44 -20.77 44.63 35.11
N LEU A 45 -19.98 45.68 35.33
CA LEU A 45 -18.89 46.04 34.44
C LEU A 45 -17.83 44.93 34.38
N LEU A 46 -17.45 44.38 35.52
CA LEU A 46 -16.54 43.22 35.58
C LEU A 46 -17.11 42.01 34.85
N LEU A 47 -18.39 41.68 35.08
CA LEU A 47 -19.06 40.57 34.40
C LEU A 47 -19.08 40.75 32.88
N THR A 48 -19.37 41.96 32.41
CA THR A 48 -19.40 42.28 30.97
C THR A 48 -18.02 42.17 30.33
N VAL A 49 -16.96 42.63 31.04
CA VAL A 49 -15.58 42.48 30.56
C VAL A 49 -15.18 41.01 30.47
N ILE A 50 -15.51 40.20 31.49
CA ILE A 50 -15.22 38.77 31.50
C ILE A 50 -15.94 38.04 30.36
N ILE A 51 -17.24 38.30 30.16
CA ILE A 51 -18.02 37.71 29.07
C ILE A 51 -17.45 38.12 27.72
N SER A 52 -17.13 39.41 27.53
CA SER A 52 -16.57 39.93 26.27
C SER A 52 -15.19 39.34 25.97
N ALA A 53 -14.33 39.22 26.98
CA ALA A 53 -13.00 38.61 26.84
C ALA A 53 -13.11 37.11 26.49
N THR A 54 -14.04 36.39 27.12
CA THR A 54 -14.29 34.96 26.86
C THR A 54 -14.79 34.75 25.43
N LEU A 55 -15.75 35.55 24.97
CA LEU A 55 -16.25 35.49 23.60
C LEU A 55 -15.14 35.81 22.60
N ALA A 56 -14.36 36.87 22.84
CA ALA A 56 -13.22 37.22 21.98
C ALA A 56 -12.21 36.07 21.89
N ALA A 57 -11.86 35.44 23.01
CA ALA A 57 -10.93 34.31 23.05
C ALA A 57 -11.44 33.10 22.24
N VAL A 58 -12.73 32.74 22.39
CA VAL A 58 -13.35 31.66 21.62
C VAL A 58 -13.36 31.96 20.13
N PHE A 59 -13.69 33.19 19.73
CA PHE A 59 -13.66 33.60 18.32
C PHE A 59 -12.25 33.57 17.73
N PHE A 60 -11.26 34.11 18.44
CA PHE A 60 -9.86 34.05 18.01
C PHE A 60 -9.35 32.61 17.91
N ALA A 61 -9.75 31.74 18.84
CA ALA A 61 -9.42 30.32 18.79
C ALA A 61 -10.06 29.64 17.57
N ARG A 62 -11.34 29.90 17.29
CA ARG A 62 -12.03 29.36 16.10
C ARG A 62 -11.43 29.87 14.80
N GLU A 63 -11.07 31.15 14.72
CA GLU A 63 -10.46 31.72 13.52
C GLU A 63 -9.07 31.14 13.28
N ARG A 64 -8.28 30.92 14.34
CA ARG A 64 -6.98 30.23 14.25
C ARG A 64 -7.15 28.78 13.78
N GLN A 65 -8.11 28.05 14.33
CA GLN A 65 -8.40 26.67 13.90
C GLN A 65 -8.84 26.60 12.44
N ALA A 66 -9.73 27.50 12.00
CA ALA A 66 -10.18 27.54 10.62
C ALA A 66 -9.05 27.84 9.62
N LYS A 67 -8.10 28.73 9.99
CA LYS A 67 -6.92 29.02 9.18
C LYS A 67 -5.96 27.83 9.10
N ALA A 68 -5.69 27.18 10.24
CA ALA A 68 -4.82 26.01 10.29
C ALA A 68 -5.38 24.86 9.43
N GLU A 69 -6.69 24.61 9.52
CA GLU A 69 -7.36 23.60 8.70
C GLU A 69 -7.28 23.95 7.21
N ALA A 70 -7.54 25.20 6.83
CA ALA A 70 -7.46 25.63 5.43
C ALA A 70 -6.03 25.52 4.86
N GLU A 71 -5.00 25.81 5.66
CA GLU A 71 -3.59 25.62 5.26
C GLU A 71 -3.25 24.14 5.07
N PHE A 72 -3.70 23.28 5.99
CA PHE A 72 -3.51 21.83 5.88
C PHE A 72 -4.16 21.25 4.63
N GLN A 73 -5.42 21.62 4.35
CA GLN A 73 -6.15 21.17 3.16
C GLN A 73 -5.47 21.65 1.86
N ARG A 74 -4.97 22.89 1.83
CA ARG A 74 -4.21 23.41 0.66
C ARG A 74 -2.88 22.68 0.47
N GLY A 75 -2.18 22.35 1.55
CA GLY A 75 -0.96 21.56 1.50
C GLY A 75 -1.21 20.18 0.90
N ARG A 76 -2.23 19.47 1.40
CA ARG A 76 -2.62 18.15 0.90
C ARG A 76 -2.98 18.17 -0.59
N ALA A 77 -3.80 19.14 -1.01
CA ALA A 77 -4.20 19.29 -2.41
C ALA A 77 -3.01 19.55 -3.36
N ARG A 78 -1.99 20.31 -2.92
CA ARG A 78 -0.77 20.55 -3.71
C ARG A 78 0.05 19.29 -3.91
N VAL A 79 0.21 18.49 -2.85
CA VAL A 79 0.94 17.21 -2.92
C VAL A 79 0.23 16.26 -3.87
N GLU A 80 -1.08 16.11 -3.73
CA GLU A 80 -1.88 15.22 -4.59
C GLU A 80 -1.87 15.66 -6.07
N ALA A 81 -1.95 16.97 -6.33
CA ALA A 81 -1.83 17.52 -7.68
C ALA A 81 -0.44 17.27 -8.29
N ALA A 82 0.63 17.44 -7.49
CA ALA A 82 2.00 17.18 -7.94
C ALA A 82 2.22 15.68 -8.24
N GLU A 83 1.73 14.78 -7.40
CA GLU A 83 1.78 13.33 -7.65
C GLU A 83 1.04 12.94 -8.93
N LYS A 84 -0.14 13.53 -9.16
CA LYS A 84 -0.90 13.31 -10.39
C LYS A 84 -0.15 13.81 -11.62
N GLN A 85 0.48 14.98 -11.56
CA GLN A 85 1.29 15.52 -12.66
C GLN A 85 2.50 14.63 -12.96
N ILE A 86 3.21 14.14 -11.94
CA ILE A 86 4.34 13.22 -12.11
C ILE A 86 3.86 11.93 -12.80
N ARG A 87 2.72 11.37 -12.37
CA ARG A 87 2.16 10.15 -12.97
C ARG A 87 1.78 10.35 -14.44
N VAL A 88 1.16 11.49 -14.76
CA VAL A 88 0.81 11.84 -16.16
C VAL A 88 2.07 12.01 -17.01
N ALA A 89 3.09 12.72 -16.51
CA ALA A 89 4.35 12.90 -17.24
C ALA A 89 5.10 11.58 -17.47
N GLN A 90 5.05 10.66 -16.50
CA GLN A 90 5.60 9.30 -16.65
C GLN A 90 4.87 8.50 -17.71
N LEU A 91 3.54 8.58 -17.77
CA LEU A 91 2.75 7.91 -18.81
C LEU A 91 3.06 8.47 -20.21
N GLN A 92 3.19 9.79 -20.35
CA GLN A 92 3.56 10.43 -21.62
C GLN A 92 4.97 10.02 -22.11
N LEU A 93 5.93 9.87 -21.20
CA LEU A 93 7.26 9.33 -21.54
C LEU A 93 7.22 7.88 -22.01
N LEU A 94 6.19 7.12 -21.60
CA LEU A 94 5.98 5.74 -22.01
C LEU A 94 5.18 5.62 -23.33
N GLU A 95 4.48 6.66 -23.76
CA GLU A 95 3.60 6.66 -24.94
C GLU A 95 4.34 6.99 -26.25
N ALA A 96 5.50 7.66 -26.21
CA ALA A 96 6.23 8.05 -27.42
C ALA A 96 7.41 7.11 -27.72
N GLN A 97 7.20 6.07 -28.53
CA GLN A 97 8.31 5.26 -29.08
C GLN A 97 8.08 4.87 -30.54
N ILE A 98 8.43 5.77 -31.46
CA ILE A 98 9.02 5.36 -32.75
C ILE A 98 10.49 5.74 -32.67
N GLU A 99 11.42 4.80 -32.85
CA GLU A 99 12.86 5.11 -32.85
C GLU A 99 13.16 6.04 -34.05
N PRO A 100 13.50 7.33 -33.82
CA PRO A 100 13.68 8.27 -34.94
C PRO A 100 14.80 7.83 -35.88
N HIS A 101 15.81 7.18 -35.32
CA HIS A 101 16.96 6.65 -36.06
C HIS A 101 16.58 5.53 -37.03
N PHE A 102 15.64 4.64 -36.67
CA PHE A 102 15.13 3.63 -37.59
C PHE A 102 14.48 4.28 -38.82
N LEU A 103 13.66 5.32 -38.60
CA LEU A 103 13.03 6.07 -39.69
C LEU A 103 14.06 6.74 -40.59
N TYR A 104 15.04 7.45 -40.01
CA TYR A 104 16.08 8.12 -40.78
C TYR A 104 16.90 7.14 -41.63
N ASN A 105 17.29 5.99 -41.06
CA ASN A 105 18.05 4.98 -41.79
C ASN A 105 17.24 4.33 -42.90
N THR A 106 15.95 4.10 -42.67
CA THR A 106 15.04 3.57 -43.68
C THR A 106 14.91 4.54 -44.85
N LEU A 107 14.71 5.83 -44.57
CA LEU A 107 14.62 6.87 -45.59
C LEU A 107 15.94 7.06 -46.34
N ALA A 108 17.09 7.00 -45.65
CA ALA A 108 18.40 7.09 -46.29
C ALA A 108 18.64 5.92 -47.26
N ASN A 109 18.20 4.71 -46.92
CA ASN A 109 18.26 3.56 -47.81
C ASN A 109 17.35 3.73 -49.02
N VAL A 110 16.11 4.21 -48.79
CA VAL A 110 15.19 4.56 -49.88
C VAL A 110 15.84 5.57 -50.83
N ILE A 111 16.41 6.66 -50.30
CA ILE A 111 17.08 7.70 -51.10
C ILE A 111 18.20 7.09 -51.95
N SER A 112 19.00 6.19 -51.37
CA SER A 112 20.09 5.52 -52.09
C SER A 112 19.59 4.56 -53.17
N LEU A 113 18.37 4.00 -53.02
CA LEU A 113 17.75 3.09 -53.97
C LEU A 113 16.96 3.80 -55.07
N ILE A 114 16.56 5.06 -54.91
CA ILE A 114 15.72 5.79 -55.89
C ILE A 114 16.37 5.79 -57.29
N ASP A 115 17.69 5.99 -57.36
CA ASP A 115 18.40 6.02 -58.64
C ASP A 115 18.85 4.64 -59.12
N ALA A 116 19.16 3.71 -58.20
CA ALA A 116 19.75 2.41 -58.50
C ALA A 116 18.71 1.31 -58.77
N ASP A 117 17.62 1.29 -57.98
CA ASP A 117 16.51 0.34 -58.10
C ASP A 117 15.19 1.03 -57.66
N PRO A 118 14.56 1.78 -58.57
CA PRO A 118 13.33 2.52 -58.27
C PRO A 118 12.17 1.62 -57.84
N ALA A 119 12.13 0.37 -58.31
CA ALA A 119 11.07 -0.57 -57.98
C ALA A 119 11.16 -1.01 -56.52
N THR A 120 12.37 -1.37 -56.07
CA THR A 120 12.63 -1.71 -54.66
C THR A 120 12.46 -0.48 -53.76
N ALA A 121 12.89 0.71 -54.18
CA ALA A 121 12.67 1.95 -53.44
C ALA A 121 11.17 2.23 -53.21
N LYS A 122 10.36 2.12 -54.27
CA LYS A 122 8.90 2.26 -54.19
C LYS A 122 8.29 1.23 -53.23
N HIS A 123 8.70 -0.04 -53.35
CA HIS A 123 8.20 -1.09 -52.48
C HIS A 123 8.55 -0.83 -51.00
N MET A 124 9.76 -0.36 -50.72
CA MET A 124 10.20 -0.01 -49.36
C MET A 124 9.38 1.15 -48.77
N ILE A 125 9.04 2.17 -49.58
CA ILE A 125 8.13 3.25 -49.16
C ILE A 125 6.73 2.72 -48.85
N GLU A 126 6.18 1.83 -49.69
CA GLU A 126 4.86 1.23 -49.45
C GLU A 126 4.82 0.43 -48.13
N ARG A 127 5.86 -0.36 -47.85
CA ARG A 127 5.98 -1.09 -46.57
C ARG A 127 6.15 -0.13 -45.38
N LEU A 128 6.90 0.96 -45.53
CA LEU A 128 7.04 1.98 -44.49
C LEU A 128 5.71 2.67 -44.18
N ILE A 129 4.91 3.00 -45.20
CA ILE A 129 3.57 3.57 -45.02
C ILE A 129 2.64 2.57 -44.31
N ASP A 130 2.66 1.29 -44.68
CA ASP A 130 1.90 0.23 -44.00
C ASP A 130 2.28 0.12 -42.53
N TYR A 131 3.59 0.15 -42.22
CA TYR A 131 4.09 0.17 -40.83
C TYR A 131 3.58 1.40 -40.05
N LEU A 132 3.73 2.62 -40.60
CA LEU A 132 3.29 3.85 -39.93
C LEU A 132 1.78 3.87 -39.68
N ARG A 133 0.98 3.38 -40.65
CA ARG A 133 -0.47 3.27 -40.50
C ARG A 133 -0.85 2.33 -39.36
N ARG A 134 -0.19 1.17 -39.26
CA ARG A 134 -0.42 0.20 -38.17
C ARG A 134 0.05 0.72 -36.82
N ALA A 135 1.18 1.44 -36.78
CA ALA A 135 1.71 2.03 -35.56
C ALA A 135 0.77 3.10 -34.97
N ALA A 136 0.12 3.90 -35.83
CA ALA A 136 -0.83 4.93 -35.40
C ALA A 136 -2.07 4.36 -34.68
N VAL A 137 -2.56 3.18 -35.10
CA VAL A 137 -3.74 2.54 -34.51
C VAL A 137 -3.51 2.08 -33.06
N ILE A 138 -2.27 1.76 -32.69
CA ILE A 138 -1.93 1.29 -31.33
C ILE A 138 -2.00 2.44 -30.30
N SER A 139 -1.82 3.70 -30.73
CA SER A 139 -1.81 4.86 -29.84
C SER A 139 -3.20 5.27 -29.31
N ASP A 140 -4.29 4.85 -29.95
CA ASP A 140 -5.67 5.21 -29.54
C ASP A 140 -6.24 4.33 -28.41
N GLY A 141 -5.46 3.39 -27.87
CA GLY A 141 -5.75 2.68 -26.61
C GLY A 141 -6.96 1.73 -26.60
N ALA A 142 -7.85 1.78 -27.60
CA ALA A 142 -9.11 1.03 -27.60
C ALA A 142 -8.99 -0.45 -28.01
N ASP A 143 -7.92 -0.84 -28.74
CA ASP A 143 -7.75 -2.21 -29.27
C ASP A 143 -6.31 -2.73 -29.14
N ALA A 144 -5.69 -2.65 -27.95
CA ALA A 144 -4.35 -3.19 -27.74
C ALA A 144 -4.37 -4.73 -27.59
N THR A 145 -4.43 -5.45 -28.71
CA THR A 145 -4.44 -6.93 -28.75
C THR A 145 -3.08 -7.51 -29.16
N LEU A 146 -2.83 -8.78 -28.82
CA LEU A 146 -1.67 -9.52 -29.31
C LEU A 146 -1.64 -9.56 -30.85
N GLY A 147 -2.79 -9.70 -31.49
CA GLY A 147 -2.94 -9.69 -32.95
C GLY A 147 -2.43 -8.40 -33.57
N HIS A 148 -2.87 -7.24 -33.06
CA HIS A 148 -2.41 -5.95 -33.54
C HIS A 148 -0.89 -5.75 -33.34
N GLN A 149 -0.33 -6.21 -32.22
CA GLN A 149 1.13 -6.16 -32.03
C GLN A 149 1.87 -7.06 -33.02
N VAL A 150 1.35 -8.26 -33.27
CA VAL A 150 1.92 -9.19 -34.27
C VAL A 150 1.87 -8.58 -35.68
N ASP A 151 0.77 -7.90 -36.02
CA ASP A 151 0.62 -7.26 -37.32
C ASP A 151 1.57 -6.08 -37.52
N LEU A 152 1.85 -5.32 -36.46
CA LEU A 152 2.87 -4.28 -36.48
C LEU A 152 4.28 -4.88 -36.58
N LEU A 153 4.58 -5.93 -35.80
CA LEU A 153 5.86 -6.63 -35.86
C LEU A 153 6.14 -7.20 -37.25
N ARG A 154 5.12 -7.76 -37.91
CA ARG A 154 5.26 -8.30 -39.27
C ARG A 154 5.62 -7.19 -40.25
N ALA A 155 4.90 -6.06 -40.21
CA ALA A 155 5.20 -4.91 -41.07
C ALA A 155 6.61 -4.35 -40.83
N TYR A 156 7.04 -4.28 -39.56
CA TYR A 156 8.40 -3.88 -39.19
C TYR A 156 9.45 -4.86 -39.72
N LEU A 157 9.30 -6.17 -39.49
CA LEU A 157 10.25 -7.19 -39.90
C LEU A 157 10.37 -7.27 -41.43
N ASP A 158 9.27 -7.15 -42.17
CA ASP A 158 9.29 -7.10 -43.64
C ASP A 158 10.15 -5.93 -44.16
N LEU A 159 10.10 -4.78 -43.48
CA LEU A 159 10.92 -3.62 -43.84
C LEU A 159 12.40 -3.86 -43.53
N ILE A 160 12.74 -4.49 -42.41
CA ILE A 160 14.12 -4.84 -42.09
C ILE A 160 14.66 -5.90 -43.05
N VAL A 161 13.85 -6.88 -43.46
CA VAL A 161 14.23 -7.88 -44.48
C VAL A 161 14.57 -7.20 -45.80
N LEU A 162 13.80 -6.19 -46.23
CA LEU A 162 14.15 -5.41 -47.43
C LEU A 162 15.50 -4.67 -47.27
N ARG A 163 15.81 -4.17 -46.08
CA ARG A 163 17.09 -3.48 -45.79
C ARG A 163 18.28 -4.44 -45.74
N MET A 164 18.10 -5.62 -45.14
CA MET A 164 19.17 -6.58 -44.86
C MET A 164 19.31 -7.66 -45.94
N GLY A 165 18.34 -7.79 -46.85
CA GLY A 165 18.30 -8.81 -47.88
C GLY A 165 18.25 -10.22 -47.28
N SER A 166 19.01 -11.15 -47.88
CA SER A 166 19.08 -12.55 -47.44
C SER A 166 19.73 -12.76 -46.07
N ARG A 167 20.26 -11.72 -45.42
CA ARG A 167 20.87 -11.80 -44.08
C ARG A 167 19.87 -11.85 -42.93
N LEU A 168 18.58 -11.62 -43.19
CA LEU A 168 17.55 -11.75 -42.16
C LEU A 168 16.42 -12.66 -42.65
N SER A 169 16.11 -13.67 -41.87
CA SER A 169 14.85 -14.40 -41.96
C SER A 169 14.06 -14.21 -40.67
N TYR A 170 12.73 -14.38 -40.72
CA TYR A 170 11.94 -14.36 -39.51
C TYR A 170 10.77 -15.33 -39.57
N ARG A 171 10.31 -15.74 -38.39
CA ARG A 171 9.13 -16.59 -38.21
C ARG A 171 8.24 -16.04 -37.11
N ILE A 172 6.94 -15.90 -37.39
CA ILE A 172 5.95 -15.57 -36.37
C ILE A 172 4.97 -16.73 -36.26
N ASP A 173 4.95 -17.36 -35.09
CA ASP A 173 4.08 -18.48 -34.76
C ASP A 173 3.19 -18.09 -33.58
N VAL A 174 2.07 -17.45 -33.93
CA VAL A 174 1.04 -17.01 -32.99
C VAL A 174 -0.28 -17.62 -33.43
N PRO A 175 -0.83 -18.56 -32.63
CA PRO A 175 -2.12 -19.16 -32.93
C PRO A 175 -3.25 -18.11 -33.02
N PRO A 176 -4.16 -18.19 -33.99
CA PRO A 176 -5.24 -17.21 -34.18
C PRO A 176 -6.12 -17.01 -32.94
N GLU A 177 -6.32 -18.07 -32.15
CA GLU A 177 -7.10 -18.02 -30.92
C GLU A 177 -6.49 -17.12 -29.83
N LEU A 178 -5.19 -16.80 -29.93
CA LEU A 178 -4.51 -15.90 -29.01
C LEU A 178 -4.49 -14.46 -29.50
N ALA A 179 -4.84 -14.20 -30.77
CA ALA A 179 -4.73 -12.88 -31.39
C ALA A 179 -5.63 -11.83 -30.70
N ALA A 180 -6.81 -12.21 -30.23
CA ALA A 180 -7.74 -11.30 -29.56
C ALA A 180 -7.37 -10.98 -28.10
N LEU A 181 -6.30 -11.58 -27.56
CA LEU A 181 -5.93 -11.37 -26.17
C LEU A 181 -5.43 -9.93 -25.95
N PRO A 182 -5.92 -9.23 -24.92
CA PRO A 182 -5.43 -7.89 -24.59
C PRO A 182 -3.97 -7.98 -24.12
N LEU A 183 -3.12 -7.12 -24.66
CA LEU A 183 -1.69 -7.08 -24.37
C LEU A 183 -1.19 -5.63 -24.33
N PRO A 184 -0.36 -5.23 -23.35
CA PRO A 184 0.18 -3.88 -23.28
C PRO A 184 0.89 -3.48 -24.57
N PRO A 185 0.61 -2.29 -25.13
CA PRO A 185 1.30 -1.82 -26.32
C PRO A 185 2.81 -1.77 -26.07
N MET A 186 3.60 -1.93 -27.13
CA MET A 186 5.07 -1.87 -27.09
C MET A 186 5.73 -2.92 -26.17
N LEU A 187 5.14 -4.11 -26.06
CA LEU A 187 5.71 -5.20 -25.26
C LEU A 187 6.66 -6.06 -26.09
N LEU A 188 6.24 -6.51 -27.27
CA LEU A 188 7.07 -7.36 -28.13
C LEU A 188 8.04 -6.55 -29.00
N GLN A 189 7.63 -5.36 -29.44
CA GLN A 189 8.39 -4.54 -30.38
C GLN A 189 9.81 -4.19 -29.88
N PRO A 190 10.00 -3.63 -28.67
CA PRO A 190 11.35 -3.33 -28.18
C PRO A 190 12.24 -4.56 -28.07
N VAL A 191 11.66 -5.74 -27.82
CA VAL A 191 12.43 -7.00 -27.71
C VAL A 191 12.92 -7.44 -29.09
N VAL A 192 12.05 -7.39 -30.10
CA VAL A 192 12.41 -7.72 -31.49
C VAL A 192 13.42 -6.72 -32.04
N GLU A 193 13.24 -5.42 -31.79
CA GLU A 193 14.18 -4.38 -32.19
C GLU A 193 15.58 -4.62 -31.60
N ASN A 194 15.64 -4.96 -30.30
CA ASN A 194 16.91 -5.29 -29.64
C ASN A 194 17.58 -6.53 -30.24
N ALA A 195 16.81 -7.57 -30.56
CA ALA A 195 17.32 -8.78 -31.19
C ALA A 195 17.98 -8.48 -32.56
N ILE A 196 17.36 -7.62 -33.36
CA ILE A 196 17.91 -7.21 -34.66
C ILE A 196 19.14 -6.33 -34.48
N LYS A 197 19.00 -5.20 -33.78
CA LYS A 197 20.02 -4.15 -33.70
C LYS A 197 21.30 -4.62 -33.01
N HIS A 198 21.16 -5.38 -31.93
CA HIS A 198 22.28 -5.83 -31.12
C HIS A 198 22.71 -7.27 -31.43
N GLY A 199 21.78 -8.12 -31.86
CA GLY A 199 22.07 -9.54 -32.12
C GLY A 199 22.45 -9.83 -33.58
N ILE A 200 21.61 -9.44 -34.53
CA ILE A 200 21.69 -9.90 -35.92
C ILE A 200 22.45 -8.93 -36.83
N GLU A 201 22.21 -7.63 -36.72
CA GLU A 201 22.83 -6.60 -37.57
C GLU A 201 24.37 -6.61 -37.51
N PRO A 202 25.00 -6.75 -36.32
CA PRO A 202 26.46 -6.87 -36.22
C PRO A 202 27.02 -8.23 -36.69
N LYS A 203 26.17 -9.27 -36.84
CA LYS A 203 26.59 -10.62 -37.24
C LYS A 203 26.67 -10.72 -38.75
N ILE A 204 27.88 -10.83 -39.31
CA ILE A 204 28.12 -10.82 -40.77
C ILE A 204 27.28 -11.87 -41.51
N SER A 205 27.20 -13.10 -41.00
CA SER A 205 26.43 -14.19 -41.62
C SER A 205 24.92 -13.96 -41.63
N GLY A 206 24.40 -12.95 -40.92
CA GLY A 206 22.98 -12.76 -40.71
C GLY A 206 22.40 -13.76 -39.70
N GLY A 207 21.08 -13.87 -39.69
CA GLY A 207 20.37 -14.78 -38.79
C GLY A 207 18.85 -14.76 -38.88
N GLU A 208 18.21 -15.47 -37.97
CA GLU A 208 16.77 -15.67 -37.87
C GLU A 208 16.23 -15.06 -36.57
N VAL A 209 15.09 -14.37 -36.67
CA VAL A 209 14.30 -13.94 -35.50
C VAL A 209 12.97 -14.69 -35.50
N SER A 210 12.66 -15.33 -34.38
CA SER A 210 11.40 -16.05 -34.19
C SER A 210 10.59 -15.46 -33.05
N VAL A 211 9.30 -15.24 -33.29
CA VAL A 211 8.33 -14.79 -32.30
C VAL A 211 7.29 -15.89 -32.14
N THR A 212 7.10 -16.36 -30.91
CA THR A 212 6.15 -17.44 -30.61
C THR A 212 5.21 -17.03 -29.49
N ALA A 213 3.96 -17.45 -29.59
CA ALA A 213 2.98 -17.36 -28.51
C ALA A 213 2.41 -18.74 -28.22
N ARG A 214 2.35 -19.10 -26.93
CA ARG A 214 1.79 -20.37 -26.46
C ARG A 214 0.91 -20.15 -25.24
N ARG A 215 -0.14 -20.95 -25.13
CA ARG A 215 -0.95 -21.05 -23.91
C ARG A 215 -0.42 -22.20 -23.05
N GLN A 216 -0.03 -21.91 -21.82
CA GLN A 216 0.35 -22.92 -20.81
C GLN A 216 -0.57 -22.76 -19.60
N GLY A 217 -1.62 -23.59 -19.52
CA GLY A 217 -2.68 -23.43 -18.53
C GLY A 217 -3.35 -22.06 -18.63
N HIS A 218 -3.28 -21.28 -17.55
CA HIS A 218 -3.82 -19.91 -17.44
C HIS A 218 -2.80 -18.80 -17.79
N ARG A 219 -1.61 -19.17 -18.27
CA ARG A 219 -0.55 -18.23 -18.63
C ARG A 219 -0.39 -18.15 -20.15
N LEU A 220 -0.24 -16.92 -20.64
CA LEU A 220 0.27 -16.64 -21.97
C LEU A 220 1.79 -16.58 -21.90
N LEU A 221 2.46 -17.44 -22.67
CA LEU A 221 3.91 -17.43 -22.82
C LEU A 221 4.24 -16.85 -24.19
N LEU A 222 4.86 -15.69 -24.20
CA LEU A 222 5.43 -15.07 -25.39
C LEU A 222 6.94 -15.28 -25.36
N ALA A 223 7.53 -15.66 -26.49
CA ALA A 223 8.98 -15.76 -26.59
C ALA A 223 9.48 -15.16 -27.90
N VAL A 224 10.49 -14.32 -27.79
CA VAL A 224 11.29 -13.83 -28.91
C VAL A 224 12.64 -14.52 -28.83
N THR A 225 13.01 -15.25 -29.88
CA THR A 225 14.30 -15.95 -29.95
C THR A 225 15.03 -15.53 -31.22
N ASP A 226 16.27 -15.12 -31.08
CA ASP A 226 17.20 -14.89 -32.19
C ASP A 226 18.37 -15.87 -32.14
N ASP A 227 19.09 -16.00 -33.25
CA ASP A 227 20.36 -16.75 -33.36
C ASP A 227 21.57 -15.80 -33.53
N GLY A 228 21.46 -14.56 -33.04
CA GLY A 228 22.48 -13.53 -33.12
C GLY A 228 23.70 -13.78 -32.24
N LEU A 229 24.45 -12.71 -31.94
CA LEU A 229 25.68 -12.82 -31.15
C LEU A 229 25.45 -13.21 -29.67
N GLY A 230 24.23 -13.08 -29.15
CA GLY A 230 23.88 -13.37 -27.75
C GLY A 230 24.05 -12.20 -26.78
N VAL A 231 23.61 -12.36 -25.54
CA VAL A 231 23.58 -11.30 -24.51
C VAL A 231 24.96 -11.08 -23.89
N ARG A 232 25.76 -12.15 -23.75
CA ARG A 232 27.08 -12.06 -23.10
C ARG A 232 28.12 -11.34 -23.96
N THR A 233 28.03 -11.48 -25.28
CA THR A 233 28.91 -10.81 -26.25
C THR A 233 28.55 -9.32 -26.40
N THR A 234 27.26 -8.97 -26.27
CA THR A 234 26.75 -7.59 -26.43
C THR A 234 26.85 -6.74 -25.16
N ARG A 235 26.81 -7.32 -23.95
CA ARG A 235 27.01 -6.59 -22.68
C ARG A 235 28.41 -5.98 -22.51
N GLY A 236 29.42 -6.47 -23.24
CA GLY A 236 30.74 -5.85 -23.29
C GLY A 236 30.76 -4.46 -23.94
N ALA A 237 29.70 -4.09 -24.68
CA ALA A 237 29.64 -2.88 -25.50
C ALA A 237 28.71 -1.77 -24.95
N GLY A 238 28.45 -1.73 -23.64
CA GLY A 238 27.84 -0.56 -22.99
C GLY A 238 26.33 -0.39 -23.15
N SER A 239 25.57 -1.45 -23.43
CA SER A 239 24.10 -1.36 -23.47
C SER A 239 23.52 -1.22 -22.05
N THR A 240 23.19 0.03 -21.69
CA THR A 240 22.42 0.39 -20.51
C THR A 240 21.09 -0.39 -20.50
N GLY A 241 20.87 -1.26 -19.51
CA GLY A 241 19.68 -2.11 -19.36
C GLY A 241 18.34 -1.38 -19.16
N LEU A 242 18.23 -0.11 -19.56
CA LEU A 242 17.05 0.75 -19.47
C LEU A 242 15.85 0.19 -20.25
N GLY A 243 16.05 -0.38 -21.44
CA GLY A 243 14.96 -0.94 -22.24
C GLY A 243 14.24 -2.10 -21.56
N LEU A 244 14.99 -2.98 -20.88
CA LEU A 244 14.45 -4.12 -20.13
C LEU A 244 13.84 -3.70 -18.79
N ALA A 245 14.41 -2.67 -18.14
CA ALA A 245 13.82 -2.06 -16.94
C ALA A 245 12.45 -1.44 -17.26
N ASN A 246 12.32 -0.74 -18.39
CA ASN A 246 11.06 -0.16 -18.85
C ASN A 246 10.04 -1.22 -19.24
N LEU A 247 10.47 -2.29 -19.92
CA LEU A 247 9.61 -3.42 -20.26
C LEU A 247 9.11 -4.14 -19.00
N ARG A 248 9.98 -4.33 -17.99
CA ARG A 248 9.61 -4.89 -16.69
C ARG A 248 8.61 -3.97 -15.96
N ALA A 249 8.87 -2.67 -15.91
CA ALA A 249 7.95 -1.70 -15.30
C ALA A 249 6.57 -1.70 -15.97
N ARG A 250 6.53 -1.74 -17.32
CA ARG A 250 5.27 -1.78 -18.10
C ARG A 250 4.50 -3.08 -17.88
N LEU A 251 5.21 -4.21 -17.83
CA LEU A 251 4.65 -5.52 -17.47
C LEU A 251 4.06 -5.51 -16.04
N SER A 252 4.77 -4.90 -15.09
CA SER A 252 4.30 -4.77 -13.71
C SER A 252 3.05 -3.88 -13.59
N THR A 253 2.91 -2.83 -14.40
CA THR A 253 1.73 -1.94 -14.37
C THR A 253 0.44 -2.63 -14.84
N MET A 254 0.51 -3.54 -15.82
CA MET A 254 -0.67 -4.19 -16.42
C MET A 254 -0.96 -5.60 -15.89
N HIS A 255 0.08 -6.37 -15.54
CA HIS A 255 -0.04 -7.76 -15.09
C HIS A 255 0.48 -7.99 -13.66
N GLY A 256 0.90 -6.93 -12.97
CA GLY A 256 1.36 -7.00 -11.58
C GLY A 256 2.56 -7.93 -11.39
N ALA A 257 2.56 -8.65 -10.27
CA ALA A 257 3.58 -9.66 -9.94
C ALA A 257 3.49 -10.95 -10.78
N HIS A 258 2.51 -11.06 -11.67
CA HIS A 258 2.26 -12.26 -12.48
C HIS A 258 2.90 -12.19 -13.87
N ALA A 259 3.60 -11.10 -14.18
CA ALA A 259 4.47 -11.01 -15.33
C ALA A 259 5.87 -11.53 -14.98
N THR A 260 6.30 -12.55 -15.71
CA THR A 260 7.68 -13.06 -15.69
C THR A 260 8.38 -12.56 -16.93
N LEU A 261 9.61 -12.06 -16.75
CA LEU A 261 10.52 -11.70 -17.84
C LEU A 261 11.82 -12.46 -17.60
N ALA A 262 12.08 -13.46 -18.42
CA ALA A 262 13.32 -14.23 -18.41
C ALA A 262 14.12 -13.93 -19.68
N ILE A 263 15.44 -13.84 -19.53
CA ILE A 263 16.37 -13.65 -20.64
C ILE A 263 17.39 -14.78 -20.55
N GLU A 264 17.40 -15.62 -21.57
CA GLU A 264 18.29 -16.76 -21.71
C GLU A 264 19.29 -16.47 -22.82
N ASP A 265 20.57 -16.61 -22.49
CA ASP A 265 21.64 -16.55 -23.49
C ASP A 265 21.70 -17.92 -24.19
N ARG A 266 21.32 -17.99 -25.47
CA ARG A 266 21.50 -19.19 -26.29
C ARG A 266 22.82 -19.06 -27.04
N GLN A 267 23.50 -20.17 -27.29
CA GLN A 267 24.63 -20.13 -28.21
C GLN A 267 24.30 -20.97 -29.44
N PRO A 268 24.05 -20.33 -30.60
CA PRO A 268 24.01 -18.87 -30.84
C PRO A 268 22.70 -18.18 -30.37
N GLY A 269 22.76 -16.89 -30.06
CA GLY A 269 21.60 -15.99 -29.91
C GLY A 269 21.04 -15.68 -28.51
N THR A 270 19.83 -15.14 -28.46
CA THR A 270 19.13 -14.80 -27.21
C THR A 270 17.70 -15.31 -27.26
N ARG A 271 17.17 -15.72 -26.12
CA ARG A 271 15.73 -15.93 -25.94
C ARG A 271 15.23 -15.02 -24.83
N VAL A 272 14.23 -14.20 -25.15
CA VAL A 272 13.48 -13.41 -24.18
C VAL A 272 12.10 -14.01 -24.05
N THR A 273 11.76 -14.46 -22.85
CA THR A 273 10.48 -15.09 -22.53
C THR A 273 9.69 -14.16 -21.61
N ILE A 274 8.46 -13.85 -22.03
CA ILE A 274 7.51 -13.03 -21.30
C ILE A 274 6.30 -13.90 -20.96
N GLY A 275 6.14 -14.24 -19.69
CA GLY A 275 4.96 -14.95 -19.21
C GLY A 275 4.02 -13.97 -18.54
N ALA A 276 2.79 -13.83 -19.03
CA ALA A 276 1.77 -12.99 -18.41
C ALA A 276 0.57 -13.86 -18.02
N ARG A 277 0.10 -13.75 -16.77
CA ARG A 277 -1.20 -14.30 -16.38
C ARG A 277 -2.29 -13.46 -17.02
N ARG A 278 -3.34 -14.13 -17.52
CA ARG A 278 -4.54 -13.44 -18.03
C ARG A 278 -5.04 -12.49 -16.93
N ALA A 279 -5.21 -11.20 -17.24
CA ALA A 279 -6.03 -10.35 -16.40
C ALA A 279 -7.40 -11.03 -16.27
N ALA A 280 -7.95 -11.12 -15.07
CA ALA A 280 -9.26 -11.72 -14.82
C ALA A 280 -10.34 -10.95 -15.61
N GLY A 281 -10.58 -11.40 -16.83
CA GLY A 281 -11.55 -10.87 -17.77
C GLY A 281 -11.60 -11.84 -18.94
N VAL A 282 -12.76 -12.44 -19.18
CA VAL A 282 -13.01 -13.57 -20.09
C VAL A 282 -12.59 -14.94 -19.54
N SER A 283 -13.12 -15.33 -18.38
CA SER A 283 -13.24 -16.76 -18.08
C SER A 283 -14.38 -17.36 -18.88
N ALA A 284 -14.06 -17.96 -20.03
CA ALA A 284 -14.73 -19.18 -20.44
C ALA A 284 -13.91 -20.35 -19.86
N THR A 285 -14.10 -20.64 -18.58
CA THR A 285 -13.83 -21.97 -18.03
C THR A 285 -15.04 -22.86 -18.34
N VAL A 286 -14.76 -24.12 -18.66
CA VAL A 286 -15.71 -25.08 -19.19
C VAL A 286 -16.75 -25.56 -18.15
N ASP A 287 -16.72 -25.11 -16.88
CA ASP A 287 -17.63 -25.58 -15.82
C ASP A 287 -18.20 -24.52 -14.84
N GLY A 288 -18.14 -23.22 -15.13
CA GLY A 288 -19.02 -22.17 -14.53
C GLY A 288 -19.05 -21.93 -13.00
N ALA A 289 -18.47 -22.78 -12.16
CA ALA A 289 -18.58 -22.75 -10.70
C ALA A 289 -17.36 -22.05 -10.05
N PRO A 290 -17.57 -21.12 -9.10
CA PRO A 290 -16.47 -20.45 -8.39
C PRO A 290 -15.74 -21.42 -7.45
N ARG A 291 -14.43 -21.22 -7.30
CA ARG A 291 -13.56 -22.10 -6.50
C ARG A 291 -13.06 -21.37 -5.25
N ALA A 292 -13.18 -22.02 -4.09
CA ALA A 292 -12.73 -21.48 -2.81
C ALA A 292 -11.60 -22.32 -2.20
N LEU A 293 -10.70 -21.65 -1.48
CA LEU A 293 -9.76 -22.29 -0.56
C LEU A 293 -10.05 -21.84 0.87
N ILE A 294 -9.92 -22.77 1.83
CA ILE A 294 -10.01 -22.48 3.26
C ILE A 294 -8.64 -22.72 3.89
N ALA A 295 -8.14 -21.78 4.70
CA ALA A 295 -6.90 -21.93 5.44
C ALA A 295 -7.17 -21.66 6.92
N ASP A 296 -7.00 -22.66 7.77
CA ASP A 296 -7.27 -22.61 9.20
C ASP A 296 -6.42 -23.69 9.88
N ASP A 297 -5.70 -23.33 10.94
CA ASP A 297 -4.80 -24.26 11.65
C ASP A 297 -5.55 -25.25 12.55
N GLU A 298 -6.86 -25.06 12.74
CA GLU A 298 -7.77 -26.00 13.37
C GLU A 298 -8.59 -26.78 12.31
N PRO A 299 -8.21 -28.02 11.95
CA PRO A 299 -8.83 -28.77 10.84
C PRO A 299 -10.34 -29.00 11.03
N ARG A 300 -10.79 -29.06 12.28
CA ARG A 300 -12.21 -29.20 12.62
C ARG A 300 -13.02 -27.96 12.26
N LEU A 301 -12.49 -26.77 12.53
CA LEU A 301 -13.13 -25.51 12.18
C LEU A 301 -13.14 -25.29 10.67
N ALA A 302 -12.04 -25.65 10.00
CA ALA A 302 -11.95 -25.62 8.54
C ALA A 302 -13.01 -26.52 7.88
N SER A 303 -13.13 -27.76 8.37
CA SER A 303 -14.11 -28.73 7.87
C SER A 303 -15.55 -28.28 8.15
N TYR A 304 -15.80 -27.71 9.33
CA TYR A 304 -17.11 -27.15 9.69
C TYR A 304 -17.50 -25.98 8.79
N LEU A 305 -16.57 -25.07 8.50
CA LEU A 305 -16.81 -23.98 7.55
C LEU A 305 -17.07 -24.51 6.13
N ALA A 306 -16.32 -25.53 5.69
CA ALA A 306 -16.54 -26.17 4.39
C ALA A 306 -17.95 -26.78 4.28
N GLU A 307 -18.43 -27.45 5.33
CA GLU A 307 -19.78 -28.04 5.38
C GLU A 307 -20.87 -26.96 5.33
N LYS A 308 -20.70 -25.87 6.10
CA LYS A 308 -21.63 -24.73 6.04
C LYS A 308 -21.63 -24.05 4.68
N LEU A 309 -20.46 -23.86 4.06
CA LEU A 309 -20.33 -23.29 2.72
C LEU A 309 -21.00 -24.19 1.67
N ALA A 310 -20.84 -25.51 1.75
CA ALA A 310 -21.50 -26.44 0.85
C ALA A 310 -23.03 -26.40 0.98
N THR A 311 -23.54 -26.19 2.20
CA THR A 311 -24.98 -26.05 2.46
C THR A 311 -25.52 -24.70 1.95
N ALA A 312 -24.82 -23.60 2.22
CA ALA A 312 -25.27 -22.25 1.88
C ALA A 312 -24.97 -21.84 0.43
N TRP A 313 -23.97 -22.45 -0.22
CA TRP A 313 -23.59 -22.22 -1.61
C TRP A 313 -23.18 -23.52 -2.31
N PRO A 314 -24.16 -24.35 -2.75
CA PRO A 314 -23.90 -25.66 -3.37
C PRO A 314 -23.05 -25.63 -4.65
N GLU A 315 -23.08 -24.51 -5.38
CA GLU A 315 -22.29 -24.28 -6.59
C GLU A 315 -20.83 -23.93 -6.30
N LEU A 316 -20.45 -23.60 -5.06
CA LEU A 316 -19.08 -23.25 -4.70
C LEU A 316 -18.25 -24.53 -4.55
N GLN A 317 -17.17 -24.64 -5.32
CA GLN A 317 -16.23 -25.75 -5.17
C GLN A 317 -15.14 -25.39 -4.16
N VAL A 318 -15.12 -26.03 -2.99
CA VAL A 318 -13.98 -25.95 -2.07
C VAL A 318 -12.84 -26.80 -2.63
N ALA A 319 -11.86 -26.15 -3.23
CA ALA A 319 -10.76 -26.78 -3.95
C ALA A 319 -9.66 -27.33 -3.02
N GLY A 320 -9.57 -26.85 -1.79
CA GLY A 320 -8.60 -27.32 -0.81
C GLY A 320 -8.76 -26.69 0.57
N ILE A 321 -8.23 -27.38 1.58
CA ILE A 321 -8.12 -26.91 2.96
C ILE A 321 -6.64 -26.93 3.34
N ALA A 322 -6.12 -25.81 3.82
CA ALA A 322 -4.75 -25.66 4.31
C ALA A 322 -4.72 -25.57 5.84
N ALA A 323 -3.75 -26.24 6.48
CA ALA A 323 -3.54 -26.18 7.93
C ALA A 323 -2.56 -25.08 8.36
N ASN A 324 -1.93 -24.38 7.42
CA ASN A 324 -0.99 -23.29 7.69
C ASN A 324 -0.82 -22.41 6.45
N GLY A 325 -0.24 -21.22 6.61
CA GLY A 325 -0.13 -20.28 5.50
C GLY A 325 0.85 -20.68 4.38
N ALA A 326 1.85 -21.53 4.67
CA ALA A 326 2.75 -22.04 3.63
C ALA A 326 2.02 -23.03 2.70
N GLU A 327 1.23 -23.92 3.29
CA GLU A 327 0.35 -24.82 2.55
C GLU A 327 -0.73 -24.05 1.79
N ALA A 328 -1.28 -22.98 2.38
CA ALA A 328 -2.25 -22.13 1.72
C ALA A 328 -1.68 -21.51 0.44
N LEU A 329 -0.45 -20.99 0.46
CA LEU A 329 0.20 -20.44 -0.74
C LEU A 329 0.42 -21.50 -1.82
N ARG A 330 0.85 -22.71 -1.43
CA ARG A 330 1.00 -23.82 -2.37
C ARG A 330 -0.32 -24.19 -3.03
N LEU A 331 -1.40 -24.32 -2.25
CA LEU A 331 -2.72 -24.64 -2.79
C LEU A 331 -3.33 -23.50 -3.61
N ILE A 332 -2.99 -22.24 -3.31
CA ILE A 332 -3.35 -21.08 -4.14
C ILE A 332 -2.70 -21.21 -5.52
N GLU A 333 -1.42 -21.60 -5.58
CA GLU A 333 -0.70 -21.83 -6.83
C GLU A 333 -1.24 -23.04 -7.60
N ASP A 334 -1.55 -24.14 -6.90
CA ASP A 334 -2.00 -25.40 -7.51
C ASP A 334 -3.45 -25.33 -8.01
N HIS A 335 -4.32 -24.60 -7.31
CA HIS A 335 -5.76 -24.63 -7.57
C HIS A 335 -6.35 -23.33 -8.10
N ASP A 336 -5.64 -22.22 -8.09
CA ASP A 336 -6.11 -20.93 -8.60
C ASP A 336 -7.53 -20.55 -8.13
N PRO A 337 -7.76 -20.41 -6.82
CA PRO A 337 -9.08 -20.15 -6.26
C PRO A 337 -9.55 -18.72 -6.57
N ASP A 338 -10.85 -18.55 -6.76
CA ASP A 338 -11.51 -17.24 -6.88
C ASP A 338 -11.73 -16.59 -5.50
N ILE A 339 -11.87 -17.41 -4.44
CA ILE A 339 -12.17 -16.97 -3.08
C ILE A 339 -11.22 -17.62 -2.07
N LEU A 340 -10.77 -16.86 -1.08
CA LEU A 340 -9.99 -17.35 0.07
C LEU A 340 -10.73 -17.06 1.37
N PHE A 341 -10.90 -18.10 2.19
CA PHE A 341 -11.27 -17.98 3.60
C PHE A 341 -10.01 -18.23 4.43
N LEU A 342 -9.47 -17.20 5.06
CA LEU A 342 -8.18 -17.26 5.74
C LEU A 342 -8.32 -16.99 7.23
N ASP A 343 -7.82 -17.88 8.08
CA ASP A 343 -7.53 -17.55 9.46
C ASP A 343 -6.38 -16.52 9.52
N ILE A 344 -6.58 -15.47 10.30
CA ILE A 344 -5.56 -14.47 10.56
C ILE A 344 -4.36 -15.11 11.26
N ARG A 345 -4.59 -16.02 12.22
CA ARG A 345 -3.54 -16.65 13.02
C ARG A 345 -3.37 -18.09 12.58
N MET A 346 -2.31 -18.34 11.82
CA MET A 346 -1.88 -19.69 11.46
C MET A 346 -0.38 -19.85 11.73
N PRO A 347 0.11 -21.07 12.00
CA PRO A 347 1.54 -21.36 12.15
C PRO A 347 2.33 -20.99 10.89
N GLY A 348 3.55 -20.48 11.10
CA GLY A 348 4.43 -20.05 10.01
C GLY A 348 3.97 -18.72 9.42
N LEU A 349 3.14 -18.78 8.37
CA LEU A 349 2.62 -17.60 7.69
C LEU A 349 1.21 -17.27 8.16
N THR A 350 1.01 -16.01 8.57
CA THR A 350 -0.31 -15.49 8.97
C THR A 350 -1.24 -15.33 7.76
N GLY A 351 -2.56 -15.34 8.00
CA GLY A 351 -3.53 -15.12 6.93
C GLY A 351 -3.36 -13.78 6.20
N LEU A 352 -2.87 -12.75 6.89
CA LEU A 352 -2.56 -11.45 6.26
C LEU A 352 -1.35 -11.53 5.34
N GLU A 353 -0.32 -12.28 5.70
CA GLU A 353 0.85 -12.49 4.84
C GLU A 353 0.49 -13.35 3.63
N VAL A 354 -0.38 -14.34 3.82
CA VAL A 354 -0.97 -15.11 2.72
C VAL A 354 -1.79 -14.18 1.81
N ALA A 355 -2.65 -13.33 2.38
CA ALA A 355 -3.46 -12.38 1.63
C ALA A 355 -2.64 -11.39 0.80
N ARG A 356 -1.50 -10.90 1.31
CA ARG A 356 -0.59 -10.01 0.54
C ARG A 356 0.12 -10.72 -0.61
N ARG A 357 0.39 -12.02 -0.43
CA ARG A 357 1.08 -12.85 -1.42
C ARG A 357 0.12 -13.54 -2.38
N ALA A 358 -1.17 -13.56 -2.05
CA ALA A 358 -2.23 -14.04 -2.91
C ALA A 358 -2.34 -13.17 -4.18
N ALA A 359 -2.80 -13.79 -5.27
CA ALA A 359 -2.92 -13.13 -6.56
C ALA A 359 -3.95 -11.99 -6.52
N GLU A 360 -3.70 -10.91 -7.27
CA GLU A 360 -4.68 -9.83 -7.45
C GLU A 360 -5.91 -10.34 -8.20
N GLY A 361 -7.11 -10.08 -7.68
CA GLY A 361 -8.39 -10.55 -8.23
C GLY A 361 -9.06 -11.67 -7.43
N VAL A 362 -8.34 -12.27 -6.48
CA VAL A 362 -8.91 -13.26 -5.54
C VAL A 362 -9.65 -12.54 -4.42
N HIS A 363 -10.87 -12.96 -4.13
CA HIS A 363 -11.70 -12.37 -3.09
C HIS A 363 -11.37 -12.97 -1.72
N ILE A 364 -10.96 -12.12 -0.78
CA ILE A 364 -10.47 -12.56 0.53
C ILE A 364 -11.53 -12.31 1.60
N VAL A 365 -11.79 -13.33 2.41
CA VAL A 365 -12.59 -13.26 3.63
C VAL A 365 -11.73 -13.74 4.79
N PHE A 366 -11.57 -12.90 5.81
CA PHE A 366 -10.87 -13.31 7.02
C PHE A 366 -11.80 -14.01 8.00
N VAL A 367 -11.37 -15.13 8.57
CA VAL A 367 -12.11 -15.90 9.57
C VAL A 367 -11.32 -15.85 10.87
N THR A 368 -11.83 -15.25 11.94
CA THR A 368 -11.01 -14.91 13.10
C THR A 368 -11.75 -15.04 14.43
N ALA A 369 -11.02 -15.31 15.51
CA ALA A 369 -11.55 -15.33 16.88
C ALA A 369 -11.45 -13.97 17.62
N TYR A 370 -10.95 -12.91 16.97
CA TYR A 370 -10.76 -11.59 17.60
C TYR A 370 -12.03 -10.73 17.65
N ASP A 371 -12.15 -9.86 18.67
CA ASP A 371 -13.27 -8.92 18.82
C ASP A 371 -13.41 -7.94 17.64
N GLN A 372 -14.65 -7.56 17.36
CA GLN A 372 -15.10 -6.62 16.31
C GLN A 372 -14.34 -5.27 16.24
N TYR A 373 -13.67 -4.85 17.32
CA TYR A 373 -12.98 -3.56 17.42
C TYR A 373 -11.58 -3.54 16.77
N ALA A 374 -10.97 -4.70 16.50
CA ALA A 374 -9.70 -4.78 15.78
C ALA A 374 -9.87 -4.71 14.24
N LEU A 375 -11.11 -4.60 13.77
CA LEU A 375 -11.52 -4.93 12.41
C LEU A 375 -11.83 -3.74 11.50
N GLU A 376 -11.99 -2.53 12.04
CA GLU A 376 -12.15 -1.28 11.25
C GLU A 376 -10.94 -1.05 10.32
N ALA A 377 -9.77 -1.61 10.66
CA ALA A 377 -8.59 -1.57 9.82
C ALA A 377 -8.67 -2.50 8.58
N PHE A 378 -9.56 -3.50 8.57
CA PHE A 378 -9.64 -4.51 7.50
C PHE A 378 -10.81 -4.32 6.53
N GLU A 379 -11.77 -3.44 6.85
CA GLU A 379 -12.95 -3.18 6.01
C GLU A 379 -12.62 -2.70 4.60
N HIS A 380 -11.43 -2.12 4.38
CA HIS A 380 -11.00 -1.59 3.09
C HIS A 380 -10.07 -2.54 2.31
N ALA A 381 -9.76 -3.71 2.87
CA ALA A 381 -8.74 -4.65 2.42
C ALA A 381 -9.25 -6.09 2.19
N ALA A 382 -10.46 -6.42 2.64
CA ALA A 382 -11.12 -7.70 2.41
C ALA A 382 -12.52 -7.50 1.81
N VAL A 383 -13.12 -8.57 1.27
CA VAL A 383 -14.54 -8.54 0.85
C VAL A 383 -15.46 -8.57 2.08
N ASP A 384 -15.08 -9.34 3.09
CA ASP A 384 -15.78 -9.42 4.38
C ASP A 384 -14.89 -10.08 5.45
N TYR A 385 -15.43 -10.22 6.65
CA TYR A 385 -14.86 -11.03 7.72
C TYR A 385 -15.93 -11.84 8.47
N LEU A 386 -15.52 -12.96 9.06
CA LEU A 386 -16.34 -13.86 9.85
C LEU A 386 -15.70 -14.07 11.23
N LEU A 387 -16.50 -13.89 12.29
CA LEU A 387 -16.07 -14.20 13.65
C LEU A 387 -16.32 -15.67 13.95
N LYS A 388 -15.36 -16.33 14.59
CA LYS A 388 -15.50 -17.69 15.14
C LYS A 388 -16.29 -17.59 16.48
N PRO A 389 -17.34 -18.41 16.70
CA PRO A 389 -17.90 -19.41 15.78
C PRO A 389 -18.73 -18.77 14.65
N VAL A 390 -18.53 -19.26 13.42
CA VAL A 390 -19.22 -18.73 12.22
C VAL A 390 -20.71 -19.06 12.29
N THR A 391 -21.54 -18.02 12.40
CA THR A 391 -23.01 -18.15 12.38
C THR A 391 -23.55 -18.18 10.95
N ASP A 392 -24.67 -18.88 10.74
CA ASP A 392 -25.28 -19.02 9.41
C ASP A 392 -25.71 -17.67 8.82
N GLU A 393 -26.27 -16.80 9.67
CA GLU A 393 -26.72 -15.47 9.29
C GLU A 393 -25.57 -14.60 8.74
N ARG A 394 -24.40 -14.63 9.40
CA ARG A 394 -23.22 -13.89 8.93
C ARG A 394 -22.63 -14.51 7.67
N LEU A 395 -22.59 -15.84 7.59
CA LEU A 395 -22.07 -16.55 6.42
C LEU A 395 -22.89 -16.25 5.16
N VAL A 396 -24.23 -16.23 5.26
CA VAL A 396 -25.12 -15.92 4.13
C VAL A 396 -24.89 -14.49 3.61
N GLU A 397 -24.72 -13.52 4.51
CA GLU A 397 -24.42 -12.13 4.12
C GLU A 397 -23.06 -12.01 3.42
N THR A 398 -22.04 -12.72 3.91
CA THR A 398 -20.73 -12.79 3.24
C THR A 398 -20.81 -13.42 1.86
N ILE A 399 -21.58 -14.51 1.70
CA ILE A 399 -21.80 -15.16 0.40
C ILE A 399 -22.48 -14.21 -0.58
N ARG A 400 -23.48 -13.44 -0.13
CA ARG A 400 -24.16 -12.44 -0.98
C ARG A 400 -23.17 -11.41 -1.54
N ARG A 401 -22.31 -10.86 -0.67
CA ARG A 401 -21.27 -9.88 -1.07
C ARG A 401 -20.24 -10.48 -2.03
N LEU A 402 -19.82 -11.73 -1.80
CA LEU A 402 -18.91 -12.45 -2.70
C LEU A 402 -19.52 -12.65 -4.08
N ARG A 403 -20.79 -13.06 -4.17
CA ARG A 403 -21.51 -13.22 -5.44
C ARG A 403 -21.65 -11.91 -6.21
N GLU A 404 -21.86 -10.79 -5.53
CA GLU A 404 -21.90 -9.46 -6.14
C GLU A 404 -20.54 -9.03 -6.69
N ARG A 405 -19.45 -9.27 -5.94
CA ARG A 405 -18.09 -8.91 -6.39
C ARG A 405 -17.59 -9.78 -7.53
N LEU A 406 -17.91 -11.08 -7.55
CA LEU A 406 -17.57 -11.96 -8.67
C LEU A 406 -18.19 -11.51 -10.01
N LYS A 407 -19.27 -10.69 -9.98
CA LYS A 407 -19.93 -10.14 -11.17
C LYS A 407 -19.34 -8.80 -11.64
N SER A 408 -18.46 -8.14 -10.87
CA SER A 408 -17.91 -6.80 -11.17
C SER A 408 -16.38 -6.74 -10.97
N PRO A 409 -15.56 -6.88 -12.03
CA PRO A 409 -14.11 -7.11 -11.92
C PRO A 409 -13.24 -5.88 -11.54
N SER A 410 -13.81 -4.70 -11.32
CA SER A 410 -13.06 -3.43 -11.30
C SER A 410 -12.49 -3.01 -9.93
N ALA A 411 -12.76 -3.73 -8.83
CA ALA A 411 -12.48 -3.24 -7.47
C ALA A 411 -11.21 -3.83 -6.80
N SER A 412 -10.47 -4.71 -7.47
CA SER A 412 -9.37 -5.49 -6.87
C SER A 412 -8.07 -4.69 -6.68
N ALA A 413 -7.87 -3.62 -7.46
CA ALA A 413 -6.65 -2.80 -7.43
C ALA A 413 -6.56 -1.85 -6.23
N GLU A 414 -7.70 -1.37 -5.72
CA GLU A 414 -7.76 -0.55 -4.49
C GLU A 414 -7.48 -1.37 -3.23
N LEU A 415 -7.80 -2.67 -3.26
CA LEU A 415 -7.62 -3.58 -2.14
C LEU A 415 -6.14 -3.75 -1.77
N LYS A 416 -5.26 -3.86 -2.79
CA LYS A 416 -3.83 -4.10 -2.58
C LYS A 416 -3.06 -2.85 -2.18
N SER A 417 -3.40 -1.68 -2.72
CA SER A 417 -2.80 -0.42 -2.27
C SER A 417 -3.16 -0.11 -0.82
N THR A 418 -4.37 -0.50 -0.40
CA THR A 418 -4.85 -0.36 0.99
C THR A 418 -4.25 -1.43 1.91
N LEU A 419 -4.14 -2.68 1.45
CA LEU A 419 -3.39 -3.75 2.13
C LEU A 419 -1.91 -3.42 2.26
N ASP A 420 -1.27 -2.81 1.26
CA ASP A 420 0.13 -2.36 1.28
C ASP A 420 0.32 -1.14 2.21
N ALA A 421 -0.71 -0.32 2.39
CA ALA A 421 -0.72 0.75 3.40
C ALA A 421 -0.88 0.17 4.82
N LEU A 422 -1.81 -0.76 5.04
CA LEU A 422 -1.97 -1.51 6.29
C LEU A 422 -0.74 -2.34 6.61
N ALA A 423 -0.12 -2.92 5.60
CA ALA A 423 1.11 -3.71 5.66
C ALA A 423 2.31 -2.96 6.19
N ARG A 424 2.40 -1.67 5.86
CA ARG A 424 3.43 -0.76 6.35
C ARG A 424 3.17 -0.30 7.77
N VAL A 425 1.91 -0.34 8.23
CA VAL A 425 1.50 -0.01 9.61
C VAL A 425 1.57 -1.24 10.52
N LEU A 426 1.35 -2.45 9.98
CA LEU A 426 1.36 -3.73 10.69
C LEU A 426 2.67 -4.15 11.38
N PRO A 427 3.89 -3.84 10.89
CA PRO A 427 5.11 -4.05 11.68
C PRO A 427 5.17 -3.20 12.96
N GLY A 428 4.24 -2.24 13.14
CA GLY A 428 4.06 -1.47 14.37
C GLY A 428 2.89 -1.93 15.27
N LEU A 429 2.19 -3.02 14.95
CA LEU A 429 1.12 -3.60 15.76
C LEU A 429 1.64 -4.83 16.52
N PRO A 430 1.68 -4.80 17.88
CA PRO A 430 2.11 -5.95 18.67
C PRO A 430 1.17 -7.13 18.46
N GLY A 431 1.70 -8.30 18.11
CA GLY A 431 0.95 -9.56 18.16
C GLY A 431 0.79 -10.37 16.87
N LEU A 432 1.41 -10.00 15.74
CA LEU A 432 1.29 -10.77 14.48
C LEU A 432 2.61 -11.37 13.93
N ALA A 433 3.74 -11.24 14.62
CA ALA A 433 5.00 -11.85 14.19
C ALA A 433 5.30 -13.15 14.97
N GLY A 434 5.08 -14.29 14.31
CA GLY A 434 5.57 -15.59 14.75
C GLY A 434 6.93 -15.91 14.14
N SER A 435 7.99 -15.70 14.95
CA SER A 435 9.30 -16.38 14.96
C SER A 435 10.14 -16.50 13.67
N GLY A 436 11.26 -15.75 13.63
CA GLY A 436 12.48 -16.18 12.92
C GLY A 436 13.51 -15.10 12.56
N ALA A 437 14.24 -14.58 13.57
CA ALA A 437 15.52 -13.82 13.53
C ALA A 437 15.55 -12.50 12.71
N ASP A 438 15.91 -11.32 13.22
CA ASP A 438 16.77 -10.96 14.36
C ASP A 438 16.41 -9.53 14.85
N SER A 439 16.44 -9.33 16.16
CA SER A 439 16.11 -8.10 16.94
C SER A 439 14.60 -7.74 17.10
N PRO A 440 14.06 -7.73 18.32
CA PRO A 440 12.70 -7.22 18.56
C PRO A 440 12.64 -5.74 18.18
N ALA A 441 11.70 -5.38 17.32
CA ALA A 441 11.39 -3.98 17.04
C ALA A 441 10.99 -3.30 18.36
N ARG A 442 11.94 -2.54 18.93
CA ARG A 442 11.78 -1.87 20.22
C ARG A 442 10.66 -0.83 20.09
N LEU A 443 9.82 -0.72 21.12
CA LEU A 443 8.76 0.28 21.18
C LEU A 443 9.36 1.69 20.96
N ALA A 444 8.84 2.41 19.96
CA ALA A 444 9.20 3.80 19.70
C ALA A 444 8.17 4.79 20.28
N TRP A 445 6.90 4.38 20.38
CA TRP A 445 5.79 5.23 20.84
C TRP A 445 4.83 4.46 21.75
N ILE A 446 4.29 5.16 22.75
CA ILE A 446 3.32 4.64 23.71
C ILE A 446 2.02 5.42 23.59
N ARG A 447 0.92 4.71 23.33
CA ARG A 447 -0.44 5.28 23.40
C ARG A 447 -0.89 5.24 24.86
N ALA A 448 -1.02 6.40 25.49
CA ALA A 448 -1.43 6.51 26.87
C ALA A 448 -2.70 7.36 27.02
N SER A 449 -3.61 6.91 27.88
CA SER A 449 -4.83 7.63 28.21
C SER A 449 -4.55 8.67 29.28
N VAL A 450 -4.92 9.93 29.01
CA VAL A 450 -4.92 11.04 29.97
C VAL A 450 -6.35 11.58 30.01
N GLY A 451 -7.10 11.23 31.06
CA GLY A 451 -8.54 11.52 31.12
C GLY A 451 -9.33 10.79 30.01
N ASN A 452 -10.05 11.56 29.17
CA ASN A 452 -10.80 11.03 28.03
C ASN A 452 -10.07 11.17 26.68
N GLN A 453 -8.77 11.51 26.70
CA GLN A 453 -7.95 11.69 25.49
C GLN A 453 -6.83 10.67 25.43
N VAL A 454 -6.53 10.18 24.22
CA VAL A 454 -5.39 9.29 23.95
C VAL A 454 -4.22 10.14 23.44
N ARG A 455 -3.11 10.16 24.17
CA ARG A 455 -1.86 10.84 23.79
C ARG A 455 -0.84 9.82 23.28
N LEU A 456 -0.17 10.16 22.17
CA LEU A 456 1.02 9.45 21.71
C LEU A 456 2.25 10.06 22.40
N ILE A 457 2.99 9.24 23.14
CA ILE A 457 4.19 9.63 23.89
C ILE A 457 5.38 8.90 23.26
N ALA A 458 6.42 9.62 22.83
CA ALA A 458 7.65 8.96 22.38
C ALA A 458 8.29 8.23 23.57
N VAL A 459 8.78 7.01 23.36
CA VAL A 459 9.42 6.23 24.42
C VAL A 459 10.63 6.97 25.00
N ASP A 460 11.32 7.73 24.16
CA ASP A 460 12.47 8.55 24.56
C ASP A 460 12.11 9.68 25.54
N ASP A 461 10.86 10.13 25.56
CA ASP A 461 10.37 11.18 26.47
C ASP A 461 9.91 10.62 27.83
N VAL A 462 9.87 9.29 27.98
CA VAL A 462 9.44 8.64 29.22
C VAL A 462 10.59 8.59 30.21
N SER A 463 10.35 9.13 31.41
CA SER A 463 11.29 9.07 32.53
C SER A 463 11.23 7.72 33.26
N TYR A 464 10.03 7.21 33.57
CA TYR A 464 9.86 5.87 34.14
C TYR A 464 8.42 5.34 34.00
N PHE A 465 8.27 4.04 34.19
CA PHE A 465 7.00 3.31 34.30
C PHE A 465 6.81 2.78 35.71
N GLN A 466 5.57 2.81 36.21
CA GLN A 466 5.20 2.24 37.49
C GLN A 466 3.92 1.42 37.38
N ALA A 467 3.95 0.19 37.90
CA ALA A 467 2.76 -0.65 37.96
C ALA A 467 1.86 -0.23 39.14
N ASN A 468 0.59 0.03 38.84
CA ASN A 468 -0.50 0.21 39.81
C ASN A 468 -1.51 -0.94 39.67
N ASP A 469 -2.49 -1.04 40.58
CA ASP A 469 -3.36 -2.23 40.71
C ASP A 469 -4.14 -2.62 39.43
N LYS A 470 -4.50 -1.66 38.56
CA LYS A 470 -5.26 -1.92 37.33
C LYS A 470 -4.65 -1.34 36.06
N TYR A 471 -3.60 -0.52 36.16
CA TYR A 471 -2.98 0.20 35.05
C TYR A 471 -1.49 0.39 35.32
N THR A 472 -0.70 0.59 34.27
CA THR A 472 0.68 1.06 34.40
C THR A 472 0.70 2.58 34.18
N SER A 473 1.26 3.33 35.11
CA SER A 473 1.50 4.76 34.96
C SER A 473 2.79 5.02 34.19
N VAL A 474 2.71 5.94 33.24
CA VAL A 474 3.80 6.43 32.39
C VAL A 474 4.11 7.85 32.83
N PHE A 475 5.33 8.09 33.29
CA PHE A 475 5.76 9.41 33.78
C PHE A 475 6.71 10.05 32.79
N THR A 476 6.34 11.22 32.27
CA THR A 476 7.16 12.08 31.40
C THR A 476 7.53 13.38 32.13
N ALA A 477 8.33 14.24 31.50
CA ALA A 477 8.59 15.58 32.03
C ALA A 477 7.29 16.40 32.18
N ASP A 478 6.36 16.24 31.25
CA ASP A 478 5.14 17.05 31.14
C ASP A 478 3.96 16.56 32.00
N GLY A 479 4.03 15.34 32.54
CA GLY A 479 2.92 14.79 33.32
C GLY A 479 2.89 13.27 33.45
N GLU A 480 1.75 12.75 33.89
CA GLU A 480 1.45 11.32 34.05
C GLU A 480 0.37 10.90 33.05
N ALA A 481 0.53 9.70 32.49
CA ALA A 481 -0.47 9.06 31.62
C ALA A 481 -0.63 7.58 31.98
N LEU A 482 -1.79 6.99 31.67
CA LEU A 482 -2.10 5.60 32.03
C LEU A 482 -2.14 4.70 30.81
N ILE A 483 -1.55 3.51 30.93
CA ILE A 483 -1.63 2.45 29.92
C ILE A 483 -2.16 1.15 30.52
N ARG A 484 -2.82 0.34 29.69
CA ARG A 484 -3.35 -0.98 30.08
C ARG A 484 -2.32 -2.10 29.96
N THR A 485 -1.16 -1.82 29.35
CA THR A 485 -0.08 -2.79 29.18
C THR A 485 0.62 -3.06 30.51
N SER A 486 0.89 -4.33 30.81
CA SER A 486 1.57 -4.71 32.04
C SER A 486 3.07 -4.35 32.00
N LEU A 487 3.67 -4.13 33.16
CA LEU A 487 5.11 -3.82 33.24
C LEU A 487 6.01 -4.95 32.71
N ARG A 488 5.55 -6.21 32.84
CA ARG A 488 6.26 -7.38 32.30
C ARG A 488 6.30 -7.34 30.77
N GLU A 489 5.14 -7.11 30.16
CA GLU A 489 5.00 -7.01 28.72
C GLU A 489 5.72 -5.79 28.13
N LEU A 490 5.75 -4.66 28.86
CA LEU A 490 6.56 -3.50 28.49
C LEU A 490 8.05 -3.79 28.56
N GLY A 491 8.50 -4.53 29.58
CA GLY A 491 9.91 -4.90 29.74
C GLY A 491 10.47 -5.67 28.54
N ASP A 492 9.65 -6.54 27.93
CA ASP A 492 10.05 -7.35 26.77
C ASP A 492 10.13 -6.52 25.46
N GLN A 493 9.45 -5.36 25.42
CA GLN A 493 9.34 -4.50 24.23
C GLN A 493 10.23 -3.24 24.32
N LEU A 494 10.73 -2.90 25.51
CA LEU A 494 11.62 -1.75 25.74
C LEU A 494 13.08 -2.13 25.57
N ASP A 495 13.91 -1.16 25.19
CA ASP A 495 15.35 -1.37 25.06
C ASP A 495 16.01 -1.66 26.42
N PRO A 496 16.56 -2.86 26.66
CA PRO A 496 17.15 -3.21 27.96
C PRO A 496 18.41 -2.40 28.29
N GLN A 497 19.05 -1.76 27.31
CA GLN A 497 20.19 -0.88 27.55
C GLN A 497 19.74 0.50 28.05
N ARG A 498 18.56 0.97 27.64
CA ARG A 498 18.02 2.29 28.02
C ARG A 498 17.06 2.22 29.20
N PHE A 499 16.32 1.13 29.35
CA PHE A 499 15.29 0.95 30.37
C PHE A 499 15.68 -0.12 31.36
N TRP A 500 15.94 0.27 32.60
CA TRP A 500 16.35 -0.66 33.65
C TRP A 500 15.24 -0.86 34.66
N GLN A 501 14.93 -2.11 34.96
CA GLN A 501 14.06 -2.44 36.08
C GLN A 501 14.79 -2.15 37.39
N ILE A 502 14.19 -1.32 38.23
CA ILE A 502 14.75 -0.90 39.54
C ILE A 502 13.95 -1.43 40.71
N HIS A 503 12.70 -1.82 40.46
CA HIS A 503 11.80 -2.45 41.42
C HIS A 503 10.84 -3.39 40.68
N ARG A 504 10.22 -4.35 41.38
CA ARG A 504 9.27 -5.31 40.76
C ARG A 504 8.14 -4.62 39.99
N GLY A 505 7.78 -3.41 40.42
CA GLY A 505 6.75 -2.57 39.81
C GLY A 505 7.29 -1.29 39.18
N THR A 506 8.59 -1.15 38.90
CA THR A 506 9.15 0.10 38.35
C THR A 506 10.29 -0.13 37.35
N ILE A 507 10.20 0.49 36.17
CA ILE A 507 11.24 0.50 35.13
C ILE A 507 11.61 1.96 34.84
N VAL A 508 12.89 2.31 34.91
CA VAL A 508 13.38 3.69 34.70
C VAL A 508 14.15 3.81 33.39
N ASN A 509 14.01 4.95 32.71
CA ASN A 509 14.86 5.32 31.58
C ASN A 509 16.16 5.94 32.09
N ILE A 510 17.29 5.30 31.83
CA ILE A 510 18.60 5.73 32.32
C ILE A 510 19.04 7.06 31.70
N ALA A 511 18.61 7.39 30.48
CA ALA A 511 18.91 8.68 29.87
C ALA A 511 18.33 9.87 30.67
N HIS A 512 17.28 9.61 31.45
CA HIS A 512 16.58 10.60 32.29
C HIS A 512 17.06 10.62 33.74
N VAL A 513 18.02 9.78 34.11
CA VAL A 513 18.63 9.78 35.45
C VAL A 513 19.68 10.89 35.55
N ALA A 514 19.56 11.73 36.57
CA ALA A 514 20.50 12.82 36.84
C ALA A 514 21.66 12.37 37.73
N ALA A 515 21.36 11.63 38.79
CA ALA A 515 22.35 11.14 39.75
C ALA A 515 21.81 9.93 40.52
N THR A 516 22.72 9.13 41.07
CA THR A 516 22.38 8.12 42.08
C THR A 516 23.02 8.50 43.42
N THR A 517 22.27 8.37 44.50
CA THR A 517 22.75 8.64 45.87
C THR A 517 22.46 7.43 46.76
N ARG A 518 23.11 7.35 47.92
CA ARG A 518 22.78 6.34 48.94
C ARG A 518 22.09 7.02 50.10
N ASP A 519 21.01 6.42 50.58
CA ASP A 519 20.39 6.85 51.83
C ASP A 519 21.26 6.45 53.05
N LEU A 520 20.90 6.95 54.24
CA LEU A 520 21.56 6.61 55.51
C LEU A 520 21.52 5.10 55.82
N GLY A 521 20.64 4.34 55.15
CA GLY A 521 20.53 2.88 55.24
C GLY A 521 21.28 2.12 54.13
N GLY A 522 22.10 2.81 53.33
CA GLY A 522 22.92 2.23 52.25
C GLY A 522 22.15 1.85 50.97
N ARG A 523 20.85 2.15 50.88
CA ARG A 523 20.01 1.86 49.71
C ARG A 523 20.24 2.90 48.62
N THR A 524 20.22 2.45 47.37
CA THR A 524 20.42 3.33 46.21
C THR A 524 19.13 4.07 45.88
N LEU A 525 19.22 5.40 45.79
CA LEU A 525 18.18 6.32 45.33
C LEU A 525 18.57 6.89 43.97
N ILE A 526 17.59 7.05 43.09
CA ILE A 526 17.74 7.63 41.75
C ILE A 526 17.06 9.00 41.73
N LYS A 527 17.81 10.03 41.36
CA LYS A 527 17.28 11.37 41.09
C LYS A 527 17.08 11.55 39.59
N LEU A 528 15.91 12.01 39.17
CA LEU A 528 15.57 12.24 37.76
C LEU A 528 15.94 13.67 37.32
N LYS A 529 16.20 13.86 36.02
CA LYS A 529 16.57 15.17 35.45
C LYS A 529 15.40 16.15 35.41
N ALA A 530 14.24 15.68 34.96
CA ALA A 530 13.08 16.52 34.67
C ALA A 530 11.96 16.39 35.72
N ARG A 531 12.17 15.61 36.81
CA ARG A 531 11.15 15.38 37.84
C ARG A 531 11.76 15.48 39.25
N PRO A 532 11.02 16.06 40.22
CA PRO A 532 11.53 16.32 41.57
C PRO A 532 11.58 15.08 42.47
N GLU A 533 10.84 14.03 42.10
CA GLU A 533 10.74 12.79 42.87
C GLU A 533 11.99 11.90 42.75
N THR A 534 12.25 11.12 43.80
CA THR A 534 13.36 10.17 43.86
C THR A 534 12.86 8.73 43.90
N LEU A 535 13.43 7.87 43.05
CA LEU A 535 13.04 6.46 42.96
C LEU A 535 13.99 5.57 43.77
N LEU A 536 13.44 4.67 44.59
CA LEU A 536 14.23 3.71 45.36
C LEU A 536 14.54 2.45 44.55
N VAL A 537 15.81 2.06 44.50
CA VAL A 537 16.23 0.82 43.86
C VAL A 537 16.15 -0.34 44.84
N SER A 538 15.51 -1.42 44.43
CA SER A 538 15.42 -2.65 45.23
C SER A 538 16.79 -3.34 45.32
N ARG A 539 17.01 -4.09 46.41
CA ARG A 539 18.26 -4.83 46.64
C ARG A 539 18.58 -5.81 45.50
N ALA A 540 17.56 -6.38 44.85
CA ALA A 540 17.73 -7.31 43.74
C ALA A 540 18.31 -6.64 42.48
N PHE A 541 17.98 -5.36 42.25
CA PHE A 541 18.40 -4.61 41.05
C PHE A 541 19.57 -3.65 41.30
N ALA A 542 20.00 -3.50 42.56
CA ALA A 542 21.09 -2.61 42.95
C ALA A 542 22.45 -2.95 42.28
N HIS A 543 22.64 -4.18 41.80
CA HIS A 543 23.85 -4.59 41.08
C HIS A 543 24.05 -3.83 39.75
N ARG A 544 22.96 -3.40 39.09
CA ARG A 544 23.02 -2.67 37.81
C ARG A 544 23.66 -1.28 37.93
N PHE A 545 23.68 -0.71 39.12
CA PHE A 545 24.22 0.63 39.40
C PHE A 545 25.58 0.61 40.11
N ARG A 546 26.29 -0.54 40.12
CA ARG A 546 27.66 -0.64 40.67
C ARG A 546 28.76 -0.29 39.67
N GLN A 547 28.45 -0.22 38.38
CA GLN A 547 29.40 0.00 37.28
C GLN A 547 29.29 1.40 36.63
N MET A 548 28.35 2.23 37.09
CA MET A 548 28.31 3.68 36.80
C MET A 548 29.06 4.41 37.90
#